data_AF-A0A934P8C7-F1
#
_entry.id   AF-A0A934P8C7-F1
#
_cell.length_a   1.000
_cell.length_b   1.000
_cell.length_c   1.000
_cell.angle_alpha   90.00
_cell.angle_beta   90.00
_cell.angle_gamma   90.00
#
_symmetry.space_group_name_H-M   'P 1'
#
loop_
_entity.id
_entity.type
_entity.pdbx_description
1 polymer ?
#
loop_
_entity_poly.entity_id
_entity_poly.type
_entity_poly.pdbx_seq_one_letter_code
_entity_poly.pdbx_strand_id
1 'polypeptide(L)'
;MSDLSQVRPFDDGRDLIALAYPYALDAIGDSERDQIARRLAFVDDEVRRAFAKVVDDVHDIMALLAIAGATAPPPRLRRTILDALDPPPRMTDLR
;
A
#
# COMPACT_ATOMS: atom_id res chain seq x y z
N MET A 1 27.25 19.60 27.12
CA MET A 1 27.29 18.27 26.47
C MET A 1 25.88 17.93 26.00
N SER A 2 25.49 18.49 24.85
CA SER A 2 24.29 18.04 24.16
C SER A 2 24.72 16.89 23.27
N ASP A 3 24.16 15.72 23.56
CA ASP A 3 24.48 14.47 22.89
C ASP A 3 23.86 14.48 21.48
N LEU A 4 24.69 14.81 20.48
CA LEU A 4 24.35 14.76 19.06
C LEU A 4 24.38 13.32 18.50
N SER A 5 24.40 12.29 19.35
CA SER A 5 24.41 10.88 18.94
C SER A 5 23.03 10.27 18.62
N GLN A 6 21.93 11.03 18.69
CA GLN A 6 20.61 10.53 18.26
C GLN A 6 20.31 10.76 16.78
N VAL A 7 21.33 10.85 15.92
CA VAL A 7 21.16 10.50 14.52
C VAL A 7 21.04 8.97 14.50
N ARG A 8 19.81 8.45 14.49
CA ARG A 8 19.61 7.00 14.36
C ARG A 8 20.19 6.56 13.00
N PRO A 9 21.08 5.55 12.93
CA PRO A 9 21.81 5.18 11.72
C PRO A 9 20.99 4.53 10.59
N PHE A 10 19.65 4.64 10.59
CA PHE A 10 18.75 4.00 9.61
C PHE A 10 18.25 4.97 8.53
N ASP A 11 18.94 6.09 8.34
CA ASP A 11 18.57 7.15 7.39
C ASP A 11 19.32 7.03 6.06
N ASP A 12 19.53 5.79 5.61
CA ASP A 12 19.93 5.54 4.23
C ASP A 12 18.70 5.13 3.38
N GLY A 13 18.67 5.55 2.12
CA GLY A 13 17.57 5.21 1.21
C GLY A 13 17.42 3.70 1.00
N ARG A 14 18.45 2.89 1.30
CA ARG A 14 18.45 1.43 1.09
C ARG A 14 17.65 0.71 2.17
N ASP A 15 17.78 1.14 3.42
CA ASP A 15 17.01 0.68 4.56
C ASP A 15 15.52 0.96 4.34
N LEU A 16 15.20 2.14 3.81
CA LEU A 16 13.81 2.46 3.46
C LEU A 16 13.29 1.56 2.34
N ILE A 17 14.08 1.31 1.28
CA ILE A 17 13.72 0.37 0.19
C ILE A 17 13.54 -1.06 0.72
N ALA A 18 14.36 -1.50 1.68
CA ALA A 18 14.24 -2.83 2.27
C ALA A 18 12.89 -3.04 3.00
N LEU A 19 12.32 -1.97 3.57
CA LEU A 19 10.99 -2.01 4.18
C LEU A 19 9.86 -2.20 3.16
N ALA A 20 10.11 -2.02 1.86
CA ALA A 20 9.08 -2.20 0.84
C ALA A 20 8.51 -3.63 0.80
N TYR A 21 9.35 -4.65 1.07
CA TYR A 21 8.91 -6.05 1.09
C TYR A 21 7.89 -6.33 2.21
N PRO A 22 8.19 -6.10 3.50
CA PRO A 22 7.21 -6.29 4.56
C PRO A 22 6.04 -5.29 4.45
N TYR A 23 6.26 -4.09 3.90
CA TYR A 23 5.18 -3.15 3.61
C TYR A 23 4.16 -3.70 2.61
N ALA A 24 4.62 -4.28 1.50
CA ALA A 24 3.78 -4.81 0.42
C ALA A 24 3.08 -6.12 0.78
N LEU A 25 3.64 -6.87 1.74
CA LEU A 25 3.03 -8.09 2.27
C LEU A 25 2.07 -7.81 3.45
N ASP A 26 1.77 -6.55 3.73
CA ASP A 26 0.99 -6.11 4.90
C ASP A 26 1.53 -6.69 6.23
N ALA A 27 2.85 -6.91 6.28
CA ALA A 27 3.57 -7.49 7.41
C ALA A 27 4.14 -6.43 8.38
N ILE A 28 3.64 -5.20 8.31
CA ILE A 28 3.97 -4.08 9.18
C ILE A 28 2.71 -3.55 9.86
N GLY A 29 2.85 -2.99 11.06
CA GLY A 29 1.73 -2.36 11.77
C GLY A 29 1.39 -0.96 11.23
N ASP A 30 0.17 -0.48 11.51
CA ASP A 30 -0.32 0.81 11.02
C ASP A 30 0.57 2.01 11.42
N SER A 31 1.05 2.02 12.66
CA SER A 31 1.96 3.08 13.14
C SER A 31 3.30 3.11 12.38
N GLU A 32 3.80 1.93 12.00
CA GLU A 32 5.04 1.79 11.21
C GLU A 32 4.78 2.16 9.75
N ARG A 33 3.63 1.77 9.19
CA ARG A 33 3.17 2.19 7.87
C ARG A 33 3.11 3.72 7.75
N ASP A 34 2.53 4.38 8.75
CA ASP A 34 2.46 5.83 8.82
C ASP A 34 3.86 6.47 8.93
N GLN A 35 4.78 5.83 9.66
CA GLN A 35 6.17 6.29 9.75
C GLN A 35 6.89 6.18 8.40
N ILE A 36 6.72 5.06 7.70
CA ILE A 36 7.28 4.84 6.35
C ILE A 36 6.72 5.87 5.38
N ALA A 37 5.41 6.11 5.38
CA ALA A 37 4.76 7.12 4.54
C ALA A 37 5.32 8.52 4.80
N ARG A 38 5.50 8.90 6.07
CA ARG A 38 6.15 10.17 6.43
C ARG A 38 7.57 10.25 5.90
N ARG A 39 8.38 9.19 6.01
CA ARG A 39 9.76 9.17 5.48
C ARG A 39 9.79 9.31 3.95
N LEU A 40 8.94 8.57 3.24
CA LEU A 40 8.85 8.61 1.78
C LEU A 40 8.53 10.02 1.23
N ALA A 41 7.88 10.87 2.01
CA ALA A 41 7.60 12.26 1.64
C ALA A 41 8.85 13.16 1.59
N PHE A 42 9.94 12.78 2.27
CA PHE A 42 11.15 13.61 2.40
C PHE A 42 12.39 13.03 1.71
N VAL A 43 12.36 11.78 1.26
CA VAL A 43 13.49 11.17 0.51
C VAL A 43 13.54 11.62 -0.95
N ASP A 44 14.71 11.44 -1.57
CA ASP A 44 14.91 11.65 -3.00
C ASP A 44 13.95 10.80 -3.85
N ASP A 45 13.60 11.34 -5.02
CA ASP A 45 12.67 10.69 -5.95
C ASP A 45 13.16 9.30 -6.40
N GLU A 46 14.48 9.09 -6.49
CA GLU A 46 15.05 7.79 -6.84
C GLU A 46 14.70 6.73 -5.80
N VAL A 47 14.87 7.05 -4.51
CA VAL A 47 14.53 6.16 -3.40
C VAL A 47 13.03 5.88 -3.38
N ARG A 48 12.20 6.93 -3.56
CA ARG A 48 10.74 6.79 -3.59
C ARG A 48 10.27 5.87 -4.72
N ARG A 49 10.83 6.03 -5.92
CA ARG A 49 10.52 5.16 -7.08
C ARG A 49 10.99 3.73 -6.87
N ALA A 50 12.18 3.53 -6.31
CA ALA A 50 12.69 2.20 -6.02
C ALA A 50 11.82 1.47 -4.99
N PHE A 51 11.38 2.17 -3.94
CA PHE A 51 10.43 1.64 -2.96
C PHE A 51 9.11 1.24 -3.63
N ALA A 52 8.50 2.15 -4.39
CA ALA A 52 7.23 1.90 -5.07
C ALA A 52 7.32 0.71 -6.04
N LYS A 53 8.44 0.60 -6.78
CA LYS A 53 8.66 -0.52 -7.68
C LYS A 53 8.64 -1.87 -6.95
N VAL A 54 9.33 -1.98 -5.81
CA VAL A 54 9.33 -3.22 -5.03
C VAL A 54 7.92 -3.55 -4.54
N VAL A 55 7.17 -2.54 -4.09
CA VAL A 55 5.77 -2.74 -3.67
C VAL A 55 4.90 -3.25 -4.82
N ASP A 56 5.00 -2.63 -5.99
CA ASP A 56 4.24 -3.04 -7.18
C ASP A 56 4.60 -4.46 -7.63
N ASP A 57 5.90 -4.77 -7.73
CA ASP A 57 6.38 -6.10 -8.11
C ASP A 57 5.84 -7.20 -7.16
N VAL A 58 5.82 -6.92 -5.84
CA VAL A 58 5.29 -7.85 -4.84
C VAL A 58 3.78 -8.00 -4.99
N HIS A 59 3.03 -6.90 -5.15
CA HIS A 59 1.58 -6.95 -5.34
C HIS A 59 1.19 -7.71 -6.61
N ASP A 60 1.94 -7.57 -7.70
CA ASP A 60 1.71 -8.33 -8.95
C ASP A 60 1.82 -9.85 -8.71
N ILE A 61 2.86 -10.27 -8.00
CA ILE A 61 3.03 -11.69 -7.61
C ILE A 61 1.88 -12.14 -6.71
N MET A 62 1.51 -11.33 -5.71
CA MET A 62 0.41 -11.65 -4.80
C MET A 62 -0.94 -11.71 -5.52
N ALA A 63 -1.16 -10.89 -6.55
CA ALA A 63 -2.36 -10.95 -7.39
C ALA A 63 -2.45 -12.28 -8.15
N LEU A 64 -1.34 -12.76 -8.71
CA LEU A 64 -1.26 -14.08 -9.35
C LEU A 64 -1.57 -15.21 -8.35
N LEU A 65 -1.01 -15.13 -7.13
CA LEU A 65 -1.29 -16.10 -6.07
C LEU A 65 -2.74 -16.05 -5.59
N ALA A 66 -3.34 -14.85 -5.51
CA ALA A 66 -4.73 -14.67 -5.10
C ALA A 66 -5.70 -15.36 -6.07
N ILE A 67 -5.42 -15.36 -7.37
CA ILE A 67 -6.19 -16.10 -8.37
C ILE A 67 -6.14 -17.61 -8.08
N ALA A 68 -4.95 -18.14 -7.79
CA ALA A 68 -4.78 -19.56 -7.47
C ALA A 68 -5.50 -19.97 -6.17
N GLY A 69 -5.58 -19.07 -5.19
CA GLY A 69 -6.27 -19.27 -3.91
C GLY A 69 -7.76 -18.89 -3.90
N ALA A 70 -8.33 -18.48 -5.04
CA ALA A 70 -9.67 -17.92 -5.07
C ALA A 70 -10.75 -18.96 -4.70
N THR A 71 -11.71 -18.55 -3.88
CA THR A 71 -12.91 -19.33 -3.56
C THR A 71 -14.16 -18.58 -4.01
N ALA A 72 -15.22 -19.33 -4.32
CA ALA A 72 -16.47 -18.71 -4.78
C ALA A 72 -17.10 -17.86 -3.65
N PRO A 73 -17.41 -16.57 -3.92
CA PRO A 73 -18.06 -15.73 -2.92
C PRO A 73 -19.53 -16.14 -2.70
N PRO A 74 -20.14 -15.82 -1.54
CA PRO A 74 -21.56 -16.06 -1.31
C PRO A 74 -22.44 -15.39 -2.38
N PRO A 75 -23.49 -16.05 -2.90
CA PRO A 75 -24.28 -15.52 -4.03
C PRO A 75 -24.90 -14.15 -3.78
N ARG A 76 -25.25 -13.84 -2.52
CA ARG A 76 -25.84 -12.56 -2.12
C ARG A 76 -24.84 -11.39 -2.07
N LEU A 77 -23.55 -11.68 -1.95
CA LEU A 77 -22.52 -10.67 -1.69
C LEU A 77 -22.45 -9.63 -2.81
N ARG A 78 -22.54 -10.07 -4.08
CA ARG A 78 -22.56 -9.16 -5.23
C ARG A 78 -23.69 -8.12 -5.11
N ARG A 79 -24.91 -8.56 -4.81
CA ARG A 79 -26.06 -7.66 -4.65
C ARG A 79 -25.84 -6.70 -3.48
N THR A 80 -25.40 -7.21 -2.32
CA THR A 80 -25.13 -6.37 -1.15
C THR A 80 -24.09 -5.28 -1.43
N ILE A 81 -23.03 -5.59 -2.17
CA ILE A 81 -22.03 -4.59 -2.57
C ILE A 81 -22.64 -3.56 -3.51
N LEU A 82 -23.36 -4.01 -4.55
CA LEU A 82 -23.95 -3.09 -5.54
C LEU A 82 -25.03 -2.18 -4.94
N ASP A 83 -25.83 -2.68 -4.00
CA ASP A 83 -26.85 -1.88 -3.29
C ASP A 83 -26.23 -0.84 -2.35
N ALA A 84 -24.99 -1.08 -1.87
CA ALA A 84 -24.26 -0.16 -1.00
C ALA A 84 -23.48 0.92 -1.76
N LEU A 85 -23.28 0.75 -3.07
CA LEU A 85 -22.74 1.80 -3.93
C LEU A 85 -23.88 2.78 -4.26
N ASP A 86 -23.65 4.08 -4.09
CA ASP A 86 -24.61 5.08 -4.55
C ASP A 86 -24.91 4.83 -6.04
N PRO A 87 -26.19 4.68 -6.44
CA PRO A 87 -26.50 4.53 -7.85
C PRO A 87 -26.05 5.79 -8.59
N PRO A 88 -25.32 5.68 -9.71
CA PRO A 88 -25.00 6.84 -10.51
C PRO A 88 -26.31 7.54 -10.92
N PRO A 89 -26.33 8.89 -11.05
CA PRO A 89 -27.50 9.60 -11.53
C PRO A 89 -27.96 8.98 -12.86
N ARG A 90 -29.26 8.73 -12.99
CA ARG A 90 -29.78 8.11 -14.20
C ARG A 90 -29.54 9.06 -15.36
N MET A 91 -29.01 8.57 -16.48
CA MET A 91 -28.82 9.37 -17.70
C MET A 91 -30.10 10.04 -18.21
N THR A 92 -31.27 9.62 -17.73
CA THR A 92 -32.57 10.23 -18.01
C THR A 92 -32.80 11.58 -17.29
N ASP A 93 -32.00 11.91 -16.29
CA ASP A 93 -32.10 13.15 -15.49
C ASP A 93 -31.27 14.31 -16.07
N LEU A 94 -30.63 14.11 -17.23
CA LEU A 94 -29.82 15.10 -17.96
C LEU A 94 -30.56 15.75 -19.15
N ARG A 95 -31.89 15.90 -19.06
CA ARG A 95 -32.69 16.48 -20.15
C ARG A 95 -33.15 17.91 -19.88
#